data_AF-A0A5N9E267-F1
#
_entry.id   AF-A0A5N9E267-F1
#
_cell.length_a   1.000
_cell.length_b   1.000
_cell.length_c   1.000
_cell.angle_alpha   90.00
_cell.angle_beta   90.00
_cell.angle_gamma   90.00
#
_symmetry.space_group_name_H-M   'P 1'
#
loop_
_entity.id
_entity.type
_entity.pdbx_description
1 polymer ?
#
loop_
_entity_poly.entity_id
_entity_poly.type
_entity_poly.pdbx_seq_one_letter_code
_entity_poly.pdbx_strand_id
1 'polypeptide(L)' 'MATRKRPAFYALLGAKWWQDYINLLHLPYTLWHMAYVVLGAAVAPTVHVDWLMGTLLAFFLAVGIASHALDELN' A
#
# COMPACT_ATOMS: atom_id res chain seq x y z
N MET A 1 29.13 12.98 -1.78
CA MET A 1 27.93 13.57 -2.41
C MET A 1 26.74 12.72 -2.03
N ALA A 2 25.85 13.18 -1.16
CA ALA A 2 24.59 12.48 -0.90
C ALA A 2 23.69 12.67 -2.13
N THR A 3 23.46 11.60 -2.88
CA THR A 3 22.48 11.60 -3.97
C THR A 3 21.11 11.80 -3.35
N ARG A 4 20.51 12.99 -3.54
CA ARG A 4 19.13 13.25 -3.13
C ARG A 4 18.24 12.23 -3.86
N LYS A 5 17.61 11.30 -3.13
CA LYS A 5 16.69 10.32 -3.72
C LYS A 5 15.63 11.11 -4.52
N ARG A 6 15.49 10.79 -5.81
CA ARG A 6 14.44 11.39 -6.64
C ARG A 6 13.09 10.85 -6.14
N PRO A 7 12.06 11.71 -6.03
CA PRO A 7 10.73 11.26 -5.65
C PRO A 7 10.18 10.27 -6.67
N ALA A 8 9.33 9.34 -6.21
CA ALA A 8 8.64 8.38 -7.06
C ALA A 8 7.73 9.10 -8.08
N PHE A 9 7.44 8.46 -9.22
CA PHE A 9 6.69 9.08 -10.31
C PHE A 9 5.28 9.54 -9.93
N TYR A 10 4.67 8.89 -8.92
CA TYR A 10 3.34 9.19 -8.39
C TYR A 10 3.37 10.02 -7.11
N ALA A 11 4.57 10.43 -6.66
CA ALA A 11 4.68 11.21 -5.45
C ALA A 11 4.03 12.58 -5.67
N LEU A 12 3.11 12.93 -4.78
CA LEU A 12 2.51 14.26 -4.78
C LEU A 12 3.57 15.26 -4.32
N LEU A 13 3.95 16.16 -5.21
CA LEU A 13 4.86 17.29 -4.93
C LEU A 13 4.05 18.43 -4.31
N GLY A 14 3.96 18.46 -2.99
CA GLY A 14 3.42 19.63 -2.28
C GLY A 14 3.74 19.63 -0.80
N ALA A 15 3.55 20.80 -0.17
CA ALA A 15 3.96 21.06 1.22
C ALA A 15 2.86 20.71 2.26
N LYS A 16 1.86 19.92 1.88
CA LYS A 16 0.73 19.61 2.77
C LYS A 16 0.98 18.28 3.48
N TRP A 17 0.85 18.27 4.80
CA TRP A 17 1.08 17.10 5.66
C TRP A 17 0.31 15.84 5.23
N TRP A 18 -0.89 15.96 4.67
CA TRP A 18 -1.68 14.80 4.20
C TRP A 18 -1.11 14.12 2.94
N GLN A 19 -0.30 14.84 2.15
CA GLN A 19 0.34 14.28 0.96
C GLN A 19 1.45 13.31 1.33
N ASP A 20 2.13 13.56 2.44
CA ASP A 20 3.14 12.66 2.99
C ASP A 20 2.50 11.33 3.41
N TYR A 21 1.32 11.36 4.05
CA TYR A 21 0.56 10.14 4.35
C TYR A 21 0.17 9.35 3.09
N ILE A 22 -0.13 10.02 1.98
CA ILE A 22 -0.45 9.34 0.70
C ILE A 22 0.81 8.78 0.04
N ASN A 23 1.91 9.53 0.09
CA ASN A 23 3.19 9.11 -0.47
C ASN A 23 3.73 7.90 0.30
N LEU A 24 3.60 7.89 1.63
CA LEU A 24 3.93 6.78 2.54
C LEU A 24 3.21 5.49 2.13
N LEU A 25 1.93 5.58 1.75
CA LEU A 25 1.17 4.40 1.34
C LEU A 25 1.72 3.76 0.07
N HIS A 26 2.57 4.44 -0.71
CA HIS A 26 3.02 3.97 -2.02
C HIS A 26 1.87 3.41 -2.87
N LEU A 27 0.81 4.22 -3.04
CA LEU A 27 -0.50 3.77 -3.54
C LEU A 27 -0.45 2.77 -4.71
N PRO A 28 0.32 2.98 -5.80
CA PRO A 28 0.36 2.02 -6.90
C PRO A 28 0.91 0.65 -6.48
N TYR A 29 1.89 0.61 -5.59
CA TYR A 29 2.47 -0.62 -5.06
C TYR A 29 1.48 -1.36 -4.14
N THR A 30 0.87 -0.68 -3.18
CA THR A 30 -0.10 -1.31 -2.28
C THR A 30 -1.35 -1.79 -3.02
N LEU A 31 -1.88 -1.00 -3.96
CA LEU A 31 -3.04 -1.42 -4.75
C LEU A 31 -2.73 -2.65 -5.60
N TRP A 32 -1.53 -2.72 -6.18
CA TRP A 32 -1.09 -3.92 -6.90
C TRP A 32 -1.06 -5.14 -5.99
N HIS A 33 -0.53 -5.03 -4.77
CA HIS A 33 -0.50 -6.15 -3.82
C HIS A 33 -1.90 -6.56 -3.36
N MET A 34 -2.79 -5.59 -3.11
CA MET A 34 -4.19 -5.88 -2.78
C MET A 34 -4.92 -6.58 -3.93
N ALA A 35 -4.59 -6.26 -5.18
CA ALA A 35 -5.15 -6.97 -6.33
C ALA A 35 -4.81 -8.47 -6.31
N TYR A 36 -3.63 -8.86 -5.82
CA TYR A 36 -3.29 -10.28 -5.66
C TYR A 36 -4.16 -10.99 -4.61
N VAL A 37 -4.53 -10.29 -3.53
CA VAL A 37 -5.48 -10.83 -2.54
C VAL A 37 -6.84 -11.08 -3.17
N VAL A 38 -7.33 -10.14 -3.98
CA VAL A 38 -8.61 -10.28 -4.71
C VAL A 38 -8.53 -11.41 -5.74
N LEU A 39 -7.44 -11.50 -6.51
CA LEU A 39 -7.24 -12.57 -7.48
C LEU A 39 -7.20 -13.95 -6.81
N GLY A 40 -6.53 -14.07 -5.66
CA GLY A 40 -6.53 -15.31 -4.88
C GLY A 40 -7.93 -15.73 -4.44
N ALA A 41 -8.74 -14.77 -3.98
CA ALA A 41 -10.13 -15.04 -3.63
C ALA A 41 -10.99 -15.40 -4.86
N ALA A 42 -10.75 -14.79 -6.02
CA ALA A 42 -11.50 -15.06 -7.25
C ALA A 42 -11.24 -16.45 -7.84
N VAL A 43 -10.09 -17.06 -7.55
CA VAL A 43 -9.75 -18.44 -7.97
C VAL A 43 -10.37 -19.48 -7.02
N ALA A 44 -10.86 -19.07 -5.85
CA ALA A 44 -11.48 -19.99 -4.90
C ALA A 44 -12.82 -20.55 -5.43
N PRO A 45 -13.18 -21.81 -5.13
CA PRO A 45 -14.47 -22.39 -5.54
C PRO A 45 -15.69 -21.63 -5.00
N THR A 46 -15.54 -20.99 -3.83
CA THR A 46 -16.55 -20.14 -3.19
C THR A 46 -15.91 -18.84 -2.72
N VAL A 47 -16.52 -17.72 -3.06
CA VAL A 47 -16.06 -16.40 -2.65
C VAL A 47 -16.81 -15.98 -1.39
N HIS A 48 -16.10 -15.94 -0.26
CA HIS A 48 -16.64 -15.39 0.98
C HIS A 48 -16.23 -13.93 1.12
N VAL A 49 -17.17 -13.02 0.84
CA VAL A 49 -16.91 -11.58 0.81
C VAL A 49 -16.43 -11.06 2.18
N ASP A 50 -17.01 -11.54 3.27
CA ASP A 50 -16.65 -11.09 4.62
C ASP A 50 -15.17 -11.38 4.96
N TRP A 51 -14.70 -12.57 4.57
CA TRP A 51 -13.31 -12.97 4.75
C TRP A 51 -12.38 -12.19 3.81
N LEU A 52 -12.79 -11.97 2.56
CA LEU A 52 -12.02 -11.15 1.63
C LEU A 52 -11.84 -9.73 2.17
N MET A 53 -12.90 -9.10 2.66
CA MET A 53 -12.83 -7.75 3.24
C MET A 53 -11.92 -7.72 4.47
N GLY A 54 -12.03 -8.71 5.36
CA GLY A 54 -11.12 -8.84 6.51
C GLY A 54 -9.67 -9.00 6.09
N THR A 55 -9.41 -9.79 5.05
CA THR A 55 -8.06 -10.05 4.54
C THR A 55 -7.48 -8.81 3.85
N LEU A 56 -8.28 -8.09 3.06
CA LEU A 56 -7.89 -6.82 2.45
C LEU A 56 -7.54 -5.77 3.49
N LEU A 57 -8.36 -5.65 4.55
CA LEU A 57 -8.08 -4.72 5.64
C LEU A 57 -6.79 -5.10 6.37
N ALA A 58 -6.62 -6.38 6.73
CA ALA A 58 -5.41 -6.85 7.40
C ALA A 58 -4.16 -6.60 6.54
N PHE A 59 -4.22 -6.89 5.25
CA PHE A 59 -3.10 -6.70 4.32
C PHE A 59 -2.79 -5.21 4.13
N PHE A 60 -3.81 -4.37 4.01
CA PHE A 60 -3.63 -2.91 3.92
C PHE A 60 -2.96 -2.34 5.17
N LEU A 61 -3.37 -2.76 6.37
CA LEU A 61 -2.75 -2.32 7.62
C LEU A 61 -1.32 -2.82 7.75
N ALA A 62 -1.05 -4.07 7.38
CA ALA A 62 0.28 -4.67 7.46
C ALA A 62 1.25 -4.07 6.43
N VAL A 63 0.89 -4.11 5.14
CA VAL A 63 1.79 -3.71 4.05
C VAL A 63 1.63 -2.24 3.67
N GLY A 64 0.38 -1.76 3.56
CA GLY A 64 0.11 -0.37 3.18
C GLY A 64 0.58 0.63 4.21
N ILE A 65 0.49 0.30 5.50
CA ILE A 65 0.86 1.20 6.60
C ILE A 65 2.12 0.72 7.31
N ALA A 66 2.09 -0.43 7.98
CA ALA A 66 3.13 -0.78 8.94
C ALA A 66 4.51 -0.99 8.29
N SER A 67 4.60 -1.73 7.17
CA SER A 67 5.89 -1.95 6.52
C SER A 67 6.46 -0.69 5.88
N HIS A 68 5.62 0.16 5.26
CA HIS A 68 6.10 1.42 4.70
C HIS A 68 6.53 2.40 5.79
N ALA A 69 5.80 2.49 6.90
CA ALA A 69 6.19 3.32 8.03
C ALA A 69 7.51 2.83 8.65
N LEU A 70 7.72 1.52 8.69
CA LEU A 70 8.98 0.92 9.14
C LEU A 70 10.13 1.22 8.17
N ASP A 71 9.89 1.19 6.86
CA ASP A 71 10.90 1.53 5.84
C ASP A 71 11.30 3.01 5.89
N GLU A 72 10.36 3.92 6.21
CA GLU A 72 10.69 5.34 6.40
C GLU A 72 11.45 5.63 7.70
N LEU A 73 11.31 4.78 8.72
CA LEU A 73 12.01 4.92 10.00
C LEU A 73 13.50 4.54 9.90
N ASN A 74 13.87 3.71 8.93
CA ASN A 74 15.17 3.03 8.83
C ASN A 74 16.08 3.64 7.76
#